data_AF-T0ZB83-F1
#
_entry.id   AF-T0ZB83-F1
#
_cell.length_a   1.000
_cell.length_b   1.000
_cell.length_c   1.000
_cell.angle_alpha   90.00
_cell.angle_beta   90.00
_cell.angle_gamma   90.00
#
_symmetry.space_group_name_H-M   'P 1'
#
loop_
_entity.id
_entity.type
_entity.pdbx_description
1 polymer ?
#
loop_
_entity_poly.entity_id
_entity_poly.type
_entity_poly.pdbx_seq_one_letter_code
_entity_poly.pdbx_strand_id
1 'polypeptide(L)'
;MSRTGYTGELGYELFLEASQMPEVFGALLRGGATACGLGARDTLRMEKGYLLSGVDFHGDRTPLEAGLDRFLEFDHRFVGREALERQKTAGGYPLWTGLLGEDPTAIPRHGMPLLLEGKPVGVV
;
A
#
# COMPACT_ATOMS: atom_id res chain seq x y z
N MET A 1 17.71 10.33 9.27
CA MET A 1 16.75 9.40 9.91
C MET A 1 15.37 10.03 9.85
N SER A 2 14.34 9.24 9.60
CA SER A 2 12.94 9.67 9.60
C SER A 2 12.11 8.78 10.52
N ARG A 3 11.09 9.34 11.19
CA ARG A 3 10.11 8.57 11.98
C ARG A 3 8.99 8.11 11.06
N THR A 4 9.35 7.24 10.12
CA THR A 4 8.49 6.66 9.10
C THR A 4 8.77 5.17 8.98
N GLY A 5 7.89 4.45 8.29
CA GLY A 5 8.06 3.04 8.01
C GLY A 5 6.84 2.45 7.33
N TYR A 6 7.03 1.30 6.70
CA TYR A 6 6.00 0.65 5.88
C TYR A 6 5.28 -0.52 6.59
N THR A 7 5.43 -0.63 7.91
CA THR A 7 4.78 -1.65 8.73
C THR A 7 3.59 -1.10 9.54
N GLY A 8 3.45 0.22 9.60
CA GLY A 8 2.47 0.93 10.45
C GLY A 8 2.70 0.74 11.96
N GLU A 9 3.87 0.25 12.35
CA GLU A 9 4.34 0.18 13.74
C GLU A 9 5.28 1.34 14.07
N LEU A 10 5.61 1.52 15.35
CA LEU A 10 6.66 2.45 15.74
C LEU A 10 7.99 2.02 15.12
N GLY A 11 8.61 2.91 14.36
CA GLY A 11 9.87 2.64 13.70
C GLY A 11 10.52 3.87 13.11
N TYR A 12 11.72 3.66 12.57
CA TYR A 12 12.52 4.67 11.90
C TYR A 12 13.13 4.12 10.63
N GLU A 13 13.28 4.98 9.63
CA GLU A 13 14.06 4.71 8.42
C GLU A 13 15.43 5.39 8.54
N LEU A 14 16.49 4.58 8.41
CA LEU A 14 17.88 5.00 8.46
C LEU A 14 18.43 5.08 7.04
N PHE A 15 18.88 6.27 6.65
CA PHE A 15 19.54 6.54 5.37
C PHE A 15 21.00 6.79 5.67
N LEU A 16 21.87 5.93 5.15
CA LEU A 16 23.29 5.86 5.49
C LEU A 16 24.11 5.65 4.21
N GLU A 17 25.38 6.01 4.25
CA GLU A 17 26.31 5.59 3.20
C GLU A 17 26.43 4.06 3.17
N ALA A 18 26.53 3.49 1.98
CA ALA A 18 26.56 2.04 1.81
C ALA A 18 27.69 1.37 2.59
N SER A 19 28.83 2.06 2.75
CA SER A 19 29.99 1.61 3.53
C SER A 19 29.70 1.47 5.04
N GLN A 20 28.72 2.21 5.57
CA GLN A 20 28.36 2.21 6.99
C GLN A 20 27.30 1.14 7.33
N MET A 21 26.60 0.63 6.32
CA MET A 21 25.46 -0.29 6.50
C MET A 21 25.82 -1.57 7.28
N PRO A 22 26.95 -2.26 7.01
CA PRO A 22 27.27 -3.50 7.73
C PRO A 22 27.50 -3.29 9.24
N GLU A 23 28.15 -2.19 9.61
CA GLU A 23 28.42 -1.86 11.01
C GLU A 23 27.13 -1.55 11.78
N VAL A 24 26.30 -0.66 11.23
CA VAL A 24 25.04 -0.25 11.86
C VAL A 24 24.06 -1.42 11.94
N PHE A 25 23.90 -2.19 10.87
CA PHE A 25 23.04 -3.38 10.90
C PHE A 25 23.52 -4.39 11.94
N GLY A 26 24.83 -4.66 12.01
CA GLY A 26 25.40 -5.52 13.04
C GLY A 26 25.18 -5.01 14.47
N ALA A 27 25.24 -3.68 14.69
CA ALA A 27 24.96 -3.08 15.98
C ALA A 27 23.50 -3.27 16.41
N LEU A 28 22.54 -3.13 15.48
CA LEU A 28 21.12 -3.35 15.74
C LEU A 28 20.84 -4.81 16.15
N LEU A 29 21.43 -5.77 15.45
CA LEU A 29 21.29 -7.20 15.78
C LEU A 29 21.86 -7.52 17.17
N ARG A 30 23.05 -7.00 17.50
CA ARG A 30 23.63 -7.14 18.86
C ARG A 30 22.77 -6.46 19.92
N GLY A 31 22.03 -5.42 19.56
CA GLY A 31 21.05 -4.75 20.40
C GLY A 31 19.72 -5.52 20.56
N GLY A 32 19.59 -6.70 19.96
CA GLY A 32 18.40 -7.56 20.10
C GLY A 32 17.36 -7.40 18.97
N ALA A 33 17.67 -6.67 17.90
CA ALA A 33 16.79 -6.61 16.75
C ALA A 33 16.77 -7.95 15.99
N THR A 34 15.60 -8.33 15.49
CA THR A 34 15.42 -9.49 14.60
C THR A 34 15.38 -9.01 13.16
N ALA A 35 16.17 -9.63 12.28
CA ALA A 35 16.12 -9.36 10.85
C ALA A 35 14.80 -9.89 10.26
N CYS A 36 14.07 -9.03 9.54
CA CYS A 36 12.82 -9.38 8.87
C CYS A 36 12.93 -9.14 7.36
N GLY A 37 12.34 -10.02 6.57
CA GLY A 37 12.38 -9.97 5.11
C GLY A 37 11.11 -9.38 4.46
N LEU A 38 11.08 -9.41 3.13
CA LEU A 38 10.00 -8.84 2.33
C LEU A 38 8.63 -9.49 2.57
N GLY A 39 8.58 -10.79 2.86
CA GLY A 39 7.31 -11.49 3.13
C GLY A 39 6.59 -10.95 4.38
N ALA A 40 7.32 -10.79 5.49
CA ALA A 40 6.77 -10.20 6.71
C ALA A 40 6.37 -8.72 6.52
N ARG A 41 7.12 -7.97 5.70
CA ARG A 41 6.76 -6.59 5.35
C ARG A 41 5.44 -6.54 4.57
N ASP A 42 5.24 -7.46 3.63
CA ASP A 42 4.06 -7.47 2.76
C ASP A 42 2.77 -7.81 3.53
N THR A 43 2.86 -8.67 4.57
CA THR A 43 1.71 -8.92 5.46
C THR A 43 1.38 -7.67 6.29
N LEU A 44 2.37 -7.07 6.94
CA LEU A 44 2.16 -5.91 7.82
C LEU A 44 1.62 -4.69 7.07
N ARG A 45 2.16 -4.38 5.89
CA ARG A 45 1.67 -3.26 5.08
C ARG A 45 0.22 -3.47 4.64
N MET A 46 -0.15 -4.71 4.31
CA MET A 46 -1.50 -5.06 3.89
C MET A 46 -2.49 -4.91 5.04
N GLU A 47 -2.14 -5.35 6.25
CA GLU A 47 -2.96 -5.15 7.46
C GLU A 47 -3.21 -3.66 7.77
N LYS A 48 -2.28 -2.78 7.41
CA LYS A 48 -2.41 -1.32 7.57
C LYS A 48 -3.07 -0.63 6.37
N GLY A 49 -3.41 -1.37 5.32
CA GLY A 49 -3.98 -0.83 4.08
C GLY A 49 -3.02 0.04 3.28
N TYR A 50 -1.70 -0.19 3.39
CA TYR A 50 -0.70 0.54 2.62
C TYR A 50 -0.54 -0.07 1.23
N LEU A 51 -0.69 0.79 0.21
CA LEU A 51 -0.72 0.38 -1.19
C LEU A 51 0.69 0.22 -1.78
N LEU A 52 0.97 -0.94 -2.34
CA LEU A 52 2.18 -1.26 -3.07
C LEU A 52 1.98 -1.00 -4.58
N SER A 53 2.74 -0.05 -5.11
CA SER A 53 2.75 0.23 -6.55
C SER A 53 3.15 -0.99 -7.37
N GLY A 54 2.43 -1.26 -8.46
CA GLY A 54 2.59 -2.45 -9.29
C GLY A 54 1.86 -3.69 -8.77
N VAL A 55 1.24 -3.61 -7.58
CA VAL A 55 0.37 -4.66 -7.02
C VAL A 55 -1.04 -4.12 -6.83
N ASP A 56 -1.22 -3.11 -5.98
CA ASP A 56 -2.56 -2.59 -5.64
C ASP A 56 -3.03 -1.51 -6.61
N PHE A 57 -2.10 -0.77 -7.20
CA PHE A 57 -2.39 0.22 -8.23
C PHE A 57 -1.24 0.31 -9.23
N HIS A 58 -1.60 0.60 -10.48
CA HIS A 58 -0.68 0.89 -11.58
C HIS A 58 -1.31 1.96 -12.49
N GLY A 59 -0.70 2.24 -13.64
CA GLY A 59 -1.09 3.37 -14.51
C GLY A 59 -2.50 3.32 -15.11
N ASP A 60 -3.29 2.28 -14.80
CA ASP A 60 -4.68 2.11 -15.20
C ASP A 60 -5.70 2.63 -14.16
N ARG A 61 -5.25 2.94 -12.93
CA ARG A 61 -6.11 3.42 -11.83
C ARG A 61 -5.71 4.80 -11.37
N THR A 62 -6.72 5.58 -11.06
CA THR A 62 -6.58 6.91 -10.47
C THR A 62 -6.35 6.83 -8.96
N PRO A 63 -5.71 7.84 -8.33
CA PRO A 63 -5.60 7.91 -6.88
C PRO A 63 -6.96 7.88 -6.15
N LEU A 64 -8.03 8.37 -6.79
CA LEU A 64 -9.39 8.31 -6.25
C LEU A 64 -9.93 6.88 -6.20
N GLU A 65 -9.73 6.10 -7.26
CA GLU A 65 -10.09 4.67 -7.29
C GLU A 65 -9.24 3.85 -6.31
N ALA A 66 -8.02 4.29 -6.02
CA ALA A 66 -7.15 3.67 -5.03
C ALA A 66 -7.48 4.07 -3.57
N GLY A 67 -8.49 4.92 -3.33
CA GLY A 67 -8.83 5.38 -1.97
C GLY A 67 -7.80 6.32 -1.35
N LEU A 68 -7.02 7.03 -2.17
CA LEU A 68 -5.98 7.98 -1.75
C LEU A 68 -6.47 9.43 -1.72
N ASP A 69 -7.79 9.66 -1.65
CA ASP A 69 -8.38 11.01 -1.70
C ASP A 69 -7.80 11.94 -0.61
N ARG A 70 -7.50 11.41 0.58
CA ARG A 70 -6.94 12.16 1.70
C ARG A 70 -5.56 12.75 1.44
N PHE A 71 -4.87 12.29 0.40
CA PHE A 71 -3.54 12.75 0.01
C PHE A 71 -3.57 13.71 -1.18
N LEU A 72 -4.76 14.01 -1.72
CA LEU A 72 -4.93 14.94 -2.82
C LEU A 72 -5.28 16.34 -2.31
N GLU A 73 -4.49 17.32 -2.71
CA GLU A 73 -4.72 18.74 -2.41
C GLU A 73 -5.07 19.50 -3.69
N PHE A 74 -6.32 19.97 -3.82
CA PHE A 74 -6.84 20.59 -5.04
C PHE A 74 -6.59 22.10 -5.14
N ASP A 75 -6.16 22.73 -4.05
CA ASP A 75 -5.92 24.18 -3.96
C ASP A 75 -4.66 24.66 -4.71
N HIS A 76 -3.96 23.76 -5.39
CA HIS A 76 -2.80 24.08 -6.23
C HIS A 76 -2.81 23.33 -7.56
N ARG A 77 -1.95 23.76 -8.49
CA ARG A 77 -1.82 23.12 -9.82
C ARG A 77 -0.91 21.90 -9.73
N PHE A 78 -1.38 20.77 -10.26
CA PHE A 78 -0.59 19.56 -10.43
C PHE A 78 -1.08 18.75 -11.66
N VAL A 79 -0.25 17.81 -12.12
CA VAL A 79 -0.56 16.97 -13.30
C VAL A 79 -1.78 16.09 -13.02
N GLY A 80 -2.80 16.17 -13.87
CA GLY A 80 -4.03 15.37 -13.73
C GLY A 80 -5.10 15.99 -12.82
N ARG A 81 -4.87 17.19 -12.24
CA ARG A 81 -5.81 17.85 -11.33
C ARG A 81 -7.24 17.94 -11.86
N GLU A 82 -7.42 18.54 -13.04
CA GLU A 82 -8.77 18.75 -13.60
C GLU A 82 -9.48 17.44 -13.91
N ALA A 83 -8.74 16.39 -14.28
CA ALA A 83 -9.31 15.08 -14.53
C ALA A 83 -9.81 14.45 -13.22
N LEU A 84 -9.01 14.50 -12.15
CA LEU A 84 -9.40 14.01 -10.83
C LEU A 84 -10.55 14.82 -10.23
N GLU A 85 -10.59 16.13 -10.44
CA GLU A 85 -11.68 16.99 -9.96
C GLU A 85 -13.01 16.62 -10.65
N ARG A 86 -13.01 16.47 -11.98
CA ARG A 86 -14.17 15.99 -12.73
C ARG A 86 -14.61 14.60 -12.29
N GLN A 87 -13.67 13.67 -12.10
CA GLN A 87 -13.97 12.32 -11.63
C GLN A 87 -14.59 12.33 -10.23
N LYS A 88 -14.02 13.12 -9.30
CA LYS A 88 -14.53 13.27 -7.93
C LYS A 88 -15.95 13.83 -7.92
N THR A 89 -16.25 14.81 -8.78
CA THR A 89 -17.61 15.37 -8.92
C THR A 89 -18.58 14.38 -9.56
N ALA A 90 -18.15 13.63 -10.57
CA ALA A 90 -19.01 12.66 -11.26
C ALA A 90 -19.39 11.48 -10.35
N GLY A 91 -18.47 11.04 -9.49
CA GLY A 91 -18.67 9.87 -8.64
C GLY A 91 -18.79 8.56 -9.44
N GLY A 92 -19.25 7.50 -8.77
CA GLY A 92 -19.58 6.22 -9.45
C GLY A 92 -18.40 5.44 -10.02
N TYR A 93 -17.17 5.71 -9.57
CA TYR A 93 -15.98 4.96 -9.95
C TYR A 93 -15.71 3.80 -8.98
N PRO A 94 -15.02 2.73 -9.42
CA PRO A 94 -14.65 1.62 -8.55
C PRO A 94 -13.71 2.06 -7.43
N LEU A 95 -13.76 1.37 -6.28
CA LEU A 95 -12.92 1.65 -5.13
C LEU A 95 -12.11 0.42 -4.74
N TRP A 96 -10.80 0.61 -4.57
CA TRP A 96 -9.95 -0.33 -3.88
C TRP A 96 -10.45 -0.49 -2.44
N THR A 97 -10.74 -1.73 -2.07
CA THR A 97 -11.43 -2.05 -0.82
C THR A 97 -10.80 -3.30 -0.22
N GLY A 98 -10.47 -3.24 1.07
CA GLY A 98 -10.02 -4.42 1.82
C GLY A 98 -11.16 -5.43 1.99
N LEU A 99 -10.86 -6.70 1.75
CA LEU A 99 -11.78 -7.81 1.96
C LEU A 99 -11.25 -8.72 3.05
N LEU A 100 -12.15 -9.16 3.95
CA LEU A 100 -11.85 -10.15 4.96
C LEU A 100 -12.53 -11.47 4.56
N GLY A 101 -11.73 -12.50 4.30
CA GLY A 101 -12.24 -13.85 4.04
C GLY A 101 -12.79 -14.49 5.31
N GLU A 102 -13.89 -15.23 5.17
CA GLU A 102 -14.47 -15.99 6.30
C GLU A 102 -13.70 -17.28 6.60
N ASP A 103 -13.14 -17.90 5.56
CA ASP A 103 -12.29 -19.08 5.70
C ASP A 103 -10.82 -18.66 5.83
N PRO A 104 -10.19 -18.84 7.02
CA PRO A 104 -8.80 -18.46 7.24
C PRO A 104 -7.80 -19.33 6.47
N THR A 105 -8.24 -20.45 5.87
CA THR A 105 -7.40 -21.32 5.05
C THR A 105 -7.45 -20.96 3.55
N ALA A 106 -8.48 -20.21 3.13
CA ALA A 106 -8.61 -19.74 1.77
C ALA A 106 -7.78 -18.47 1.60
N ILE A 107 -6.61 -18.57 0.93
CA ILE A 107 -5.70 -17.44 0.71
C ILE A 107 -5.99 -16.83 -0.68
N PRO A 108 -6.59 -15.61 -0.75
CA PRO A 108 -6.79 -14.93 -2.03
C PRO A 108 -5.45 -14.60 -2.68
N ARG A 109 -5.40 -14.67 -4.00
CA ARG A 109 -4.22 -14.35 -4.82
C ARG A 109 -4.58 -13.27 -5.81
N HIS A 110 -3.57 -12.46 -6.13
CA HIS A 110 -3.68 -11.43 -7.15
C HIS A 110 -4.22 -12.01 -8.47
N GLY A 111 -5.16 -11.32 -9.09
CA GLY A 111 -5.82 -11.72 -10.33
C GLY A 111 -7.06 -12.59 -10.14
N MET A 112 -7.41 -13.00 -8.92
CA MET A 112 -8.62 -13.80 -8.68
C MET A 112 -9.87 -12.95 -8.89
N PRO A 113 -10.87 -13.42 -9.68
CA PRO A 113 -12.10 -12.66 -9.89
C PRO A 113 -12.95 -12.62 -8.62
N LEU A 114 -13.50 -11.45 -8.32
CA LEU A 114 -14.52 -11.25 -7.30
C LEU A 114 -15.89 -11.40 -7.93
N LEU A 115 -16.74 -12.25 -7.34
CA LEU A 115 -18.09 -12.51 -7.83
C LEU A 115 -19.14 -12.06 -6.81
N LEU A 116 -20.21 -11.42 -7.28
CA LEU A 116 -21.42 -11.16 -6.52
C LEU A 116 -22.59 -11.84 -7.25
N GLU A 117 -23.27 -12.77 -6.58
CA GLU A 117 -24.36 -13.56 -7.17
C GLU A 117 -23.97 -14.22 -8.52
N GLY A 118 -22.73 -14.70 -8.61
CA GLY A 118 -22.17 -15.33 -9.82
C GLY A 118 -21.71 -14.36 -10.91
N LYS A 119 -21.84 -13.04 -10.72
CA LYS A 119 -21.40 -12.02 -11.68
C LYS A 119 -20.06 -11.39 -11.27
N PRO A 120 -19.10 -11.20 -12.20
CA PRO A 120 -17.86 -10.50 -11.89
C PRO A 120 -18.10 -9.05 -11.47
N VAL A 121 -17.52 -8.66 -10.33
CA VAL A 121 -17.58 -7.30 -9.77
C VAL A 121 -16.21 -6.69 -9.50
N GLY A 122 -15.14 -7.46 -9.67
CA GLY A 122 -13.78 -6.98 -9.44
C GLY A 122 -12.75 -8.08 -9.52
N VAL A 123 -11.56 -7.77 -9.02
CA VAL A 123 -10.40 -8.66 -8.98
C VAL A 123 -9.62 -8.38 -7.70
N VAL A 124 -9.06 -9.44 -7.12
CA VAL A 124 -8.07 -9.36 -6.03
C VAL A 124 -6.74 -8.81 -6.55
#